data_AF-A0A7Y7QK71-F1
#
_entry.id   AF-A0A7Y7QK71-F1
#
_cell.length_a   1.000
_cell.length_b   1.000
_cell.length_c   1.000
_cell.angle_alpha   90.00
_cell.angle_beta   90.00
_cell.angle_gamma   90.00
#
_symmetry.space_group_name_H-M   'P 1'
#
loop_
_entity.id
_entity.type
_entity.pdbx_description
1 polymer ?
#
loop_
_entity_poly.entity_id
_entity_poly.type
_entity_poly.pdbx_seq_one_letter_code
_entity_poly.pdbx_strand_id
1 'polypeptide(L)'
;METPKTKTNLETNVSGPQEIATQINKSKEDLLGIIAFQHIREELEKFNDGNHIFIIHQTIETNANKIMQSPYFAHVGLVGTSLIANIDNIINTCYFLNSGVNSAPNFQRHKGSDSLVILIVKKSQFVNCKNLNDIDNKLIDYIEGGEMKQWGLPNNCIWGYINGVSYHKNHNFNGIIGQ
;
A
#
# COMPACT_ATOMS: atom_id res chain seq x y z
N MET A 1 -21.22 65.38 16.19
CA MET A 1 -20.74 64.23 15.39
C MET A 1 -20.43 63.11 16.36
N GLU A 2 -21.33 62.15 16.52
CA GLU A 2 -21.07 60.94 17.29
C GLU A 2 -20.63 59.84 16.33
N THR A 3 -19.49 59.21 16.61
CA THR A 3 -18.98 58.06 15.86
C THR A 3 -19.76 56.80 16.24
N PRO A 4 -20.20 55.96 15.28
CA PRO A 4 -20.86 54.71 15.60
C PRO A 4 -19.82 53.69 16.08
N LYS A 5 -20.01 53.16 17.30
CA LYS A 5 -19.26 52.00 17.80
C LYS A 5 -19.80 50.74 17.13
N THR A 6 -19.05 50.20 16.17
CA THR A 6 -19.32 48.88 15.60
C THR A 6 -19.09 47.82 16.69
N LYS A 7 -20.17 47.25 17.22
CA LYS A 7 -20.08 46.02 18.02
C LYS A 7 -19.79 44.85 17.09
N THR A 8 -18.56 44.36 17.08
CA THR A 8 -18.23 43.05 16.53
C THR A 8 -18.76 41.98 17.48
N ASN A 9 -19.86 41.32 17.11
CA ASN A 9 -20.25 40.06 17.72
C ASN A 9 -19.26 39.00 17.25
N LEU A 10 -18.34 38.57 18.12
CA LEU A 10 -17.69 37.27 17.96
C LEU A 10 -18.71 36.21 18.38
N GLU A 11 -19.35 35.57 17.41
CA GLU A 11 -20.10 34.33 17.66
C GLU A 11 -19.08 33.22 17.96
N THR A 12 -18.91 32.91 19.24
CA THR A 12 -18.16 31.72 19.64
C THR A 12 -19.04 30.49 19.44
N ASN A 13 -18.83 29.74 18.36
CA ASN A 13 -19.38 28.39 18.24
C ASN A 13 -18.68 27.50 19.29
N VAL A 14 -19.34 27.30 20.43
CA VAL A 14 -18.84 26.42 21.49
C VAL A 14 -19.26 24.99 21.16
N SER A 15 -18.36 24.20 20.56
CA SER A 15 -18.56 22.76 20.41
C SER A 15 -18.66 22.07 21.77
N GLY A 16 -19.55 21.08 21.88
CA GLY A 16 -19.75 20.34 23.13
C GLY A 16 -18.54 19.48 23.52
N PRO A 17 -18.34 19.12 24.81
CA PRO A 17 -17.21 18.29 25.26
C PRO A 17 -17.03 16.97 24.49
N GLN A 18 -18.13 16.35 24.04
CA GLN A 18 -18.10 15.13 23.22
C GLN A 18 -17.62 15.38 21.78
N GLU A 19 -17.97 16.51 21.17
CA GLU A 19 -17.49 16.90 19.85
C GLU A 19 -16.00 17.20 19.88
N ILE A 20 -15.53 17.90 20.91
CA ILE A 20 -14.11 18.18 21.14
C ILE A 20 -13.33 16.87 21.30
N ALA A 21 -13.81 15.94 22.13
CA ALA A 21 -13.17 14.64 22.32
C ALA A 21 -13.09 13.83 21.01
N THR A 22 -14.13 13.88 20.19
CA THR A 22 -14.17 13.21 18.89
C THR A 22 -13.14 13.81 17.92
N GLN A 23 -13.05 15.14 17.86
CA GLN A 23 -12.07 15.83 17.01
C GLN A 23 -10.64 15.53 17.45
N ILE A 24 -10.35 15.55 18.75
CA ILE A 24 -9.03 15.22 19.30
C ILE A 24 -8.63 13.79 18.93
N ASN A 25 -9.55 12.83 19.09
CA ASN A 25 -9.28 11.44 18.75
C ASN A 25 -8.97 11.28 17.25
N LYS A 26 -9.76 11.91 16.38
CA LYS A 26 -9.51 11.91 14.93
C LYS A 26 -8.15 12.50 14.59
N SER A 27 -7.78 13.65 15.14
CA SER A 27 -6.46 14.26 14.91
C SER A 27 -5.31 13.38 15.39
N LYS A 28 -5.50 12.63 16.48
CA LYS A 28 -4.52 11.66 16.97
C LYS A 28 -4.36 10.47 16.02
N GLU A 29 -5.46 9.94 15.50
CA GLU A 29 -5.46 8.86 14.51
C GLU A 29 -4.77 9.29 13.20
N ASP A 30 -5.06 10.50 12.73
CA ASP A 30 -4.41 11.09 11.55
C ASP A 30 -2.90 11.22 11.74
N LEU A 31 -2.45 11.70 12.91
CA LEU A 31 -1.03 11.80 13.26
C LEU A 31 -0.33 10.44 13.32
N LEU A 32 -0.96 9.43 13.92
CA LEU A 32 -0.43 8.07 13.95
C LEU A 32 -0.30 7.49 12.55
N GLY A 33 -1.27 7.74 11.68
CA GLY A 33 -1.21 7.37 10.26
C GLY A 33 -0.03 8.03 9.54
N ILE A 34 0.18 9.34 9.74
CA ILE A 34 1.31 10.08 9.14
C ILE A 34 2.65 9.46 9.57
N ILE A 35 2.84 9.21 10.86
CA ILE A 35 4.08 8.63 11.39
C ILE A 35 4.30 7.21 10.84
N ALA A 36 3.26 6.37 10.84
CA ALA A 36 3.34 5.02 10.33
C ALA A 36 3.70 4.98 8.84
N PHE A 37 3.06 5.83 8.02
CA PHE A 37 3.34 5.88 6.59
C PHE A 37 4.70 6.50 6.26
N GLN A 38 5.21 7.41 7.09
CA GLN A 38 6.59 7.89 6.98
C GLN A 38 7.59 6.75 7.23
N HIS A 39 7.37 5.94 8.26
CA HIS A 39 8.21 4.77 8.53
C HIS A 39 8.15 3.72 7.41
N ILE A 40 6.97 3.46 6.86
CA ILE A 40 6.81 2.59 5.68
C ILE A 40 7.59 3.14 4.49
N ARG A 41 7.51 4.46 4.23
CA ARG A 41 8.28 5.12 3.17
C ARG A 41 9.77 4.85 3.36
N GLU A 42 10.31 5.09 4.55
CA GLU A 42 11.72 4.87 4.87
C GLU A 42 12.17 3.42 4.65
N GLU A 43 11.33 2.43 5.00
CA GLU A 43 11.61 1.03 4.71
C GLU A 43 11.63 0.73 3.21
N LEU A 44 10.73 1.32 2.43
CA LEU A 44 10.64 1.13 0.98
C LEU A 44 11.76 1.86 0.23
N GLU A 45 12.21 3.02 0.70
CA GLU A 45 13.32 3.80 0.12
C GLU A 45 14.62 3.00 0.08
N LYS A 46 14.80 2.03 0.98
CA LYS A 46 15.93 1.07 0.94
C LYS A 46 15.99 0.27 -0.37
N PHE A 47 14.89 0.19 -1.10
CA PHE A 47 14.75 -0.49 -2.39
C PHE A 47 14.53 0.48 -3.55
N ASN A 48 14.58 1.79 -3.33
CA ASN A 48 14.44 2.82 -4.36
C ASN A 48 15.77 3.12 -5.08
N ASP A 49 16.50 2.08 -5.43
CA ASP A 49 17.85 2.15 -6.03
C ASP A 49 17.83 2.04 -7.57
N GLY A 50 16.65 1.98 -8.18
CA GLY A 50 16.45 1.74 -9.61
C GLY A 50 16.65 0.29 -10.06
N ASN A 51 17.06 -0.60 -9.15
CA ASN A 51 17.26 -2.03 -9.40
C ASN A 51 16.07 -2.87 -8.96
N HIS A 52 15.09 -2.30 -8.26
CA HIS A 52 13.90 -3.01 -7.82
C HIS A 52 12.64 -2.46 -8.47
N ILE A 53 11.64 -3.34 -8.60
CA ILE A 53 10.29 -3.03 -9.05
C ILE A 53 9.35 -3.30 -7.89
N PHE A 54 8.45 -2.36 -7.61
CA PHE A 54 7.38 -2.55 -6.64
C PHE A 54 6.10 -2.97 -7.35
N ILE A 55 5.50 -4.04 -6.86
CA ILE A 55 4.18 -4.52 -7.28
C ILE A 55 3.31 -4.47 -6.04
N ILE A 56 2.16 -3.81 -6.11
CA ILE A 56 1.19 -3.82 -5.02
C ILE A 56 -0.02 -4.65 -5.37
N HIS A 57 -0.75 -5.12 -4.37
CA HIS A 57 -2.01 -5.84 -4.52
C HIS A 57 -2.99 -5.42 -3.41
N GLN A 58 -4.11 -4.81 -3.80
CA GLN A 58 -5.17 -4.43 -2.86
C GLN A 58 -6.07 -5.63 -2.54
N THR A 59 -6.27 -5.93 -1.26
CA THR A 59 -7.06 -7.08 -0.81
C THR A 59 -7.64 -6.87 0.59
N ILE A 60 -8.25 -7.90 1.17
CA ILE A 60 -8.66 -7.91 2.59
C ILE A 60 -7.56 -8.52 3.47
N GLU A 61 -7.45 -8.10 4.72
CA GLU A 61 -6.41 -8.55 5.67
C GLU A 61 -6.26 -10.07 5.76
N THR A 62 -7.39 -10.78 5.83
CA THR A 62 -7.39 -12.25 5.91
C THR A 62 -6.76 -12.90 4.67
N ASN A 63 -6.92 -12.29 3.49
CA ASN A 63 -6.27 -12.74 2.27
C ASN A 63 -4.80 -12.31 2.24
N ALA A 64 -4.46 -11.09 2.68
CA ALA A 64 -3.08 -10.64 2.79
C ALA A 64 -2.25 -11.59 3.69
N ASN A 65 -2.81 -11.98 4.84
CA ASN A 65 -2.22 -12.97 5.74
C ASN A 65 -2.02 -14.34 5.06
N LYS A 66 -3.02 -14.84 4.31
CA LYS A 66 -2.89 -16.09 3.55
C LYS A 66 -1.81 -16.00 2.47
N ILE A 67 -1.74 -14.88 1.76
CA ILE A 67 -0.73 -14.61 0.72
C ILE A 67 0.67 -14.66 1.33
N MET A 68 0.88 -14.00 2.47
CA MET A 68 2.14 -14.01 3.22
C MET A 68 2.58 -15.40 3.68
N GLN A 69 1.65 -16.31 3.91
CA GLN A 69 1.93 -17.68 4.36
C GLN A 69 2.01 -18.68 3.21
N SER A 70 1.46 -18.32 2.04
CA SER A 70 1.50 -19.16 0.85
C SER A 70 2.90 -19.20 0.27
N PRO A 71 3.41 -20.36 -0.17
CA PRO A 71 4.71 -20.44 -0.85
C PRO A 71 4.75 -19.63 -2.15
N TYR A 72 3.59 -19.37 -2.77
CA TYR A 72 3.45 -18.60 -4.00
C TYR A 72 2.24 -17.65 -3.93
N PHE A 73 2.38 -16.47 -4.52
CA PHE A 73 1.30 -15.53 -4.79
C PHE A 73 0.79 -15.75 -6.21
N ALA A 74 -0.36 -16.44 -6.34
CA ALA A 74 -0.89 -16.99 -7.59
C ALA A 74 -1.50 -15.95 -8.55
N HIS A 75 -1.67 -16.32 -9.84
CA HIS A 75 -2.34 -15.57 -10.93
C HIS A 75 -3.62 -14.88 -10.52
N VAL A 76 -4.44 -15.61 -9.78
CA VAL A 76 -5.77 -15.16 -9.35
C VAL A 76 -5.66 -13.93 -8.40
N GLY A 77 -4.48 -13.70 -7.81
CA GLY A 77 -4.15 -12.52 -7.01
C GLY A 77 -3.59 -11.34 -7.83
N LEU A 78 -2.86 -11.56 -8.92
CA LEU A 78 -2.34 -10.44 -9.74
C LEU A 78 -3.41 -9.82 -10.64
N VAL A 79 -4.42 -10.61 -11.03
CA VAL A 79 -5.47 -10.17 -11.94
C VAL A 79 -6.42 -9.17 -11.26
N GLY A 80 -6.42 -7.92 -11.76
CA GLY A 80 -7.44 -6.89 -11.49
C GLY A 80 -7.20 -5.98 -10.28
N THR A 81 -6.25 -6.32 -9.40
CA THR A 81 -5.99 -5.57 -8.15
C THR A 81 -4.53 -5.23 -7.93
N SER A 82 -3.65 -5.74 -8.80
CA SER A 82 -2.25 -5.42 -8.76
C SER A 82 -1.88 -4.29 -9.71
N LEU A 83 -0.81 -3.59 -9.39
CA LEU A 83 -0.19 -2.61 -10.27
C LEU A 83 1.29 -2.43 -9.93
N ILE A 84 2.08 -2.10 -10.94
CA ILE A 84 3.45 -1.60 -10.73
C ILE A 84 3.33 -0.20 -10.13
N ALA A 85 4.00 0.02 -9.00
CA ALA A 85 3.89 1.25 -8.23
C ALA A 85 5.26 1.91 -8.03
N ASN A 86 5.24 3.21 -7.74
CA ASN A 86 6.34 3.90 -7.08
C ASN A 86 5.96 4.13 -5.61
N ILE A 87 6.93 4.53 -4.78
CA ILE A 87 6.72 4.71 -3.34
C ILE A 87 5.58 5.70 -3.05
N ASP A 88 5.48 6.81 -3.79
CA ASP A 88 4.39 7.78 -3.58
C ASP A 88 3.02 7.17 -3.81
N ASN A 89 2.86 6.37 -4.86
CA ASN A 89 1.61 5.65 -5.15
C ASN A 89 1.29 4.63 -4.06
N ILE A 90 2.30 3.93 -3.51
CA ILE A 90 2.12 2.99 -2.39
C ILE A 90 1.61 3.74 -1.16
N ILE A 91 2.27 4.83 -0.77
CA ILE A 91 1.92 5.62 0.40
C ILE A 91 0.51 6.23 0.24
N ASN A 92 0.20 6.80 -0.93
CA ASN A 92 -1.12 7.31 -1.23
C ASN A 92 -2.20 6.21 -1.11
N THR A 93 -1.92 5.00 -1.62
CA THR A 93 -2.81 3.85 -1.48
C THR A 93 -3.08 3.53 -0.01
N CYS A 94 -2.04 3.53 0.83
CA CYS A 94 -2.18 3.28 2.27
C CYS A 94 -3.05 4.35 2.97
N TYR A 95 -2.83 5.63 2.65
CA TYR A 95 -3.68 6.72 3.13
C TYR A 95 -5.15 6.53 2.75
N PHE A 96 -5.44 6.14 1.50
CA PHE A 96 -6.81 5.92 1.05
C PHE A 96 -7.48 4.71 1.71
N LEU A 97 -6.74 3.62 1.89
CA LEU A 97 -7.24 2.44 2.61
C LEU A 97 -7.57 2.79 4.07
N ASN A 98 -6.73 3.58 4.74
CA ASN A 98 -6.92 3.97 6.14
C ASN A 98 -8.02 5.02 6.34
N SER A 99 -8.16 5.97 5.42
CA SER A 99 -9.18 7.04 5.50
C SER A 99 -10.58 6.60 5.06
N GLY A 100 -10.71 5.42 4.46
CA GLY A 100 -11.98 4.92 3.90
C GLY A 100 -12.45 5.67 2.65
N VAL A 101 -11.61 6.54 2.07
CA VAL A 101 -11.90 7.27 0.84
C VAL A 101 -11.88 6.31 -0.35
N ASN A 102 -12.97 6.28 -1.11
CA ASN A 102 -13.18 5.28 -2.16
C ASN A 102 -12.57 5.63 -3.53
N SER A 103 -12.17 6.88 -3.74
CA SER A 103 -11.64 7.34 -5.04
C SER A 103 -10.82 8.62 -4.90
N ALA A 104 -9.74 8.72 -5.67
CA ALA A 104 -8.97 9.95 -5.86
C ALA A 104 -8.46 10.04 -7.32
N PRO A 105 -8.01 11.22 -7.79
CA PRO A 105 -7.43 11.34 -9.12
C PRO A 105 -6.28 10.33 -9.29
N ASN A 106 -6.35 9.50 -10.32
CA ASN A 106 -5.38 8.43 -10.62
C ASN A 106 -5.31 7.28 -9.62
N PHE A 107 -6.30 7.14 -8.72
CA PHE A 107 -6.36 6.02 -7.79
C PHE A 107 -7.79 5.48 -7.64
N GLN A 108 -7.95 4.20 -7.93
CA GLN A 108 -9.19 3.48 -7.70
C GLN A 108 -8.97 2.42 -6.63
N ARG A 109 -9.67 2.56 -5.51
CA ARG A 109 -9.70 1.54 -4.46
C ARG A 109 -10.46 0.33 -4.98
N HIS A 110 -9.90 -0.86 -4.81
CA HIS A 110 -10.65 -2.08 -5.06
C HIS A 110 -11.75 -2.22 -4.01
N LYS A 111 -13.00 -2.42 -4.43
CA LYS A 111 -14.14 -2.43 -3.49
C LYS A 111 -13.92 -3.49 -2.41
N GLY A 112 -14.00 -3.06 -1.16
CA GLY A 112 -13.86 -3.93 0.01
C GLY A 112 -12.42 -4.23 0.42
N SER A 113 -11.39 -3.68 -0.25
CA SER A 113 -10.01 -3.81 0.23
C SER A 113 -9.76 -2.96 1.47
N ASP A 114 -9.06 -3.52 2.44
CA ASP A 114 -8.55 -2.83 3.65
C ASP A 114 -7.03 -3.05 3.85
N SER A 115 -6.42 -3.87 2.99
CA SER A 115 -5.00 -4.21 3.03
C SER A 115 -4.30 -4.02 1.70
N LEU A 116 -3.01 -3.75 1.78
CA LEU A 116 -2.09 -3.63 0.65
C LEU A 116 -0.93 -4.60 0.82
N VAL A 117 -0.87 -5.63 -0.02
CA VAL A 117 0.33 -6.48 -0.12
C VAL A 117 1.34 -5.79 -1.01
N ILE A 118 2.61 -5.78 -0.60
CA ILE A 118 3.73 -5.20 -1.36
C ILE A 118 4.71 -6.31 -1.69
N LEU A 119 4.99 -6.45 -2.98
CA LEU A 119 6.02 -7.31 -3.52
C LEU A 119 7.14 -6.44 -4.08
N ILE A 120 8.38 -6.89 -3.87
CA ILE A 120 9.59 -6.22 -4.35
C ILE A 120 10.42 -7.28 -5.06
N VAL A 121 10.72 -7.02 -6.33
CA VAL A 121 11.50 -7.92 -7.18
C VAL A 121 12.65 -7.20 -7.83
N LYS A 122 13.77 -7.91 -8.09
CA LYS A 122 14.89 -7.36 -8.83
C LYS A 122 14.52 -7.12 -10.30
N LYS A 123 14.73 -5.91 -10.77
CA LYS A 123 14.54 -5.48 -12.16
C LYS A 123 15.39 -6.29 -13.14
N SER A 124 16.55 -6.79 -12.72
CA SER A 124 17.40 -7.68 -13.54
C SER A 124 16.75 -9.03 -13.85
N GLN A 125 15.78 -9.47 -13.05
CA GLN A 125 14.98 -10.68 -13.31
C GLN A 125 13.80 -10.38 -14.24
N PHE A 126 13.33 -9.13 -14.23
CA PHE A 126 12.19 -8.63 -15.00
C PHE A 126 12.62 -7.58 -16.03
N VAL A 127 13.72 -7.86 -16.75
CA VAL A 127 14.22 -6.95 -17.80
C VAL A 127 13.13 -6.81 -18.87
N ASN A 128 12.95 -5.58 -19.35
CA ASN A 128 11.92 -5.20 -20.33
C ASN A 128 10.46 -5.32 -19.87
N CYS A 129 10.19 -5.68 -18.61
CA CYS A 129 8.84 -5.67 -18.07
C CYS A 129 8.41 -4.24 -17.72
N LYS A 130 7.37 -3.74 -18.39
CA LYS A 130 6.80 -2.39 -18.21
C LYS A 130 5.42 -2.43 -17.56
N ASN A 131 4.73 -3.55 -17.65
CA ASN A 131 3.39 -3.75 -17.13
C ASN A 131 3.25 -5.15 -16.51
N LEU A 132 2.10 -5.43 -15.89
CA LEU A 132 1.85 -6.72 -15.24
C LEU A 132 1.81 -7.90 -16.21
N ASN A 133 1.32 -7.72 -17.45
CA ASN A 133 1.31 -8.81 -18.43
C ASN A 133 2.74 -9.22 -18.80
N ASP A 134 3.66 -8.26 -18.87
CA ASP A 134 5.07 -8.56 -19.13
C ASP A 134 5.67 -9.38 -17.96
N ILE A 135 5.32 -9.02 -16.72
CA ILE A 135 5.73 -9.76 -15.52
C ILE A 135 5.13 -11.17 -15.54
N ASP A 136 3.85 -11.30 -15.85
CA ASP A 136 3.16 -12.59 -15.94
C ASP A 136 3.80 -13.49 -17.00
N ASN A 137 4.06 -12.97 -18.19
CA ASN A 137 4.76 -13.71 -19.25
C ASN A 137 6.15 -14.15 -18.77
N LYS A 138 6.87 -13.28 -18.06
CA LYS A 138 8.19 -13.64 -17.52
C LYS A 138 8.13 -14.74 -16.47
N LEU A 139 7.07 -14.80 -15.68
CA LEU A 139 6.83 -15.90 -14.73
C LEU A 139 6.52 -17.21 -15.46
N ILE A 140 5.78 -17.17 -16.57
CA ILE A 140 5.54 -18.34 -17.42
C ILE A 140 6.87 -18.88 -17.95
N ASP A 141 7.74 -18.01 -18.49
CA ASP A 141 9.08 -18.42 -18.97
C ASP A 141 9.87 -19.15 -17.89
N TYR A 142 9.83 -18.66 -16.64
CA TYR A 142 10.52 -19.30 -15.50
C TYR A 142 9.97 -20.69 -15.18
N ILE A 143 8.67 -20.91 -15.35
CA ILE A 143 8.03 -22.20 -15.11
C ILE A 143 8.38 -23.18 -16.23
N GLU A 144 8.25 -22.75 -17.48
CA GLU A 144 8.56 -23.57 -18.65
C GLU A 144 10.05 -23.93 -18.74
N GLY A 145 10.92 -23.02 -18.29
CA GLY A 145 12.36 -23.23 -18.16
C GLY A 145 12.79 -24.08 -16.95
N GLY A 146 11.86 -24.46 -16.05
CA GLY A 146 12.16 -25.24 -14.86
C GLY A 146 12.82 -24.48 -13.71
N GLU A 147 12.93 -23.15 -13.80
CA GLU A 147 13.43 -22.26 -12.73
C GLU A 147 12.39 -22.07 -11.61
N MET A 148 11.13 -22.40 -11.88
CA MET A 148 10.04 -22.32 -10.91
C MET A 148 9.07 -23.51 -11.05
N LYS A 149 8.63 -24.07 -9.91
CA LYS A 149 7.77 -25.27 -9.87
C LYS A 149 6.26 -24.99 -9.96
N GLN A 150 5.84 -23.74 -9.76
CA GLN A 150 4.42 -23.34 -9.70
C GLN A 150 4.23 -21.95 -10.29
N TRP A 151 2.97 -21.60 -10.55
CA TRP A 151 2.59 -20.32 -11.11
C TRP A 151 2.42 -19.24 -10.04
N GLY A 152 3.05 -18.07 -10.25
CA GLY A 152 2.94 -16.90 -9.36
C GLY A 152 4.27 -16.42 -8.80
N LEU A 153 4.26 -15.31 -8.06
CA LEU A 153 5.48 -14.78 -7.44
C LEU A 153 5.83 -15.60 -6.18
N PRO A 154 7.08 -16.06 -6.03
CA PRO A 154 7.54 -16.73 -4.81
C PRO A 154 7.33 -15.89 -3.54
N ASN A 155 7.08 -16.56 -2.41
CA ASN A 155 6.84 -15.89 -1.12
C ASN A 155 7.97 -14.92 -0.73
N ASN A 156 9.22 -15.27 -1.03
CA ASN A 156 10.39 -14.43 -0.74
C ASN A 156 10.48 -13.14 -1.59
N CYS A 157 9.58 -12.94 -2.57
CA CYS A 157 9.37 -11.67 -3.26
C CYS A 157 8.35 -10.76 -2.55
N ILE A 158 7.57 -11.29 -1.60
CA ILE A 158 6.60 -10.50 -0.83
C ILE A 158 7.37 -9.81 0.30
N TRP A 159 7.44 -8.48 0.27
CA TRP A 159 8.08 -7.69 1.33
C TRP A 159 7.25 -7.70 2.61
N GLY A 160 5.93 -7.63 2.45
CA GLY A 160 4.98 -7.58 3.55
C GLY A 160 3.60 -7.13 3.09
N TYR A 161 2.73 -6.85 4.04
CA TYR A 161 1.48 -6.14 3.78
C TYR A 161 1.21 -5.06 4.83
N ILE A 162 0.32 -4.14 4.47
CA ILE A 162 -0.13 -3.04 5.32
C ILE A 162 -1.64 -3.18 5.53
N ASN A 163 -2.12 -2.94 6.75
CA ASN A 163 -3.54 -2.85 7.10
C ASN A 163 -3.72 -1.65 8.05
N GLY A 164 -4.45 -0.63 7.61
CA GLY A 164 -4.52 0.65 8.33
C GLY A 164 -3.14 1.27 8.55
N VAL A 165 -2.78 1.47 9.82
CA VAL A 165 -1.46 2.01 10.25
C VAL A 165 -0.45 0.92 10.62
N SER A 166 -0.83 -0.36 10.52
CA SER A 166 0.02 -1.49 10.84
C SER A 166 0.67 -2.05 9.58
N TYR A 167 1.94 -2.44 9.67
CA TYR A 167 2.64 -3.16 8.60
C TYR A 167 3.25 -4.45 9.14
N HIS A 168 3.18 -5.50 8.32
CA HIS A 168 3.57 -6.86 8.65
C HIS A 168 4.65 -7.28 7.67
N LYS A 169 5.89 -7.35 8.15
CA LYS A 169 7.05 -7.69 7.32
C LYS A 169 7.16 -9.21 7.13
N ASN A 170 7.51 -9.62 5.92
CA ASN A 170 7.79 -11.02 5.64
C ASN A 170 9.22 -11.37 6.02
N HIS A 171 9.40 -12.34 6.91
CA HIS A 171 10.73 -12.78 7.33
C HIS A 171 11.48 -13.56 6.24
N ASN A 172 10.76 -14.11 5.26
CA ASN A 172 11.36 -14.84 4.14
C ASN A 172 11.79 -13.91 2.99
N PHE A 173 11.51 -12.61 3.09
CA PHE A 173 11.76 -11.66 2.01
C PHE A 173 13.26 -11.53 1.70
N ASN A 174 13.61 -11.77 0.44
CA ASN A 174 14.94 -11.50 -0.10
C ASN A 174 14.90 -10.93 -1.54
N GLY A 175 13.72 -10.84 -2.16
CA GLY A 175 13.50 -10.20 -3.45
C GLY A 175 14.06 -10.96 -4.66
N ILE A 176 14.43 -12.24 -4.51
CA ILE A 176 15.07 -13.05 -5.56
C ILE A 176 14.16 -14.20 -5.99
N ILE A 177 13.93 -14.36 -7.28
CA ILE A 177 13.25 -15.55 -7.84
C ILE A 177 14.26 -16.65 -8.15
N GLY A 178 13.93 -17.90 -7.80
CA GLY A 178 14.74 -19.08 -8.08
C GLY A 178 15.90 -19.26 -7.11
N GLN A 179 15.90 -20.37 -6.36
CA GLN A 179 17.06 -20.97 -5.70
C GLN A 179 17.07 -22.46 -6.00
#